data_AF-A0AAN7RW97-F1
#
_entry.id   AF-A0AAN7RW97-F1
#
_cell.length_a   1.000
_cell.length_b   1.000
_cell.length_c   1.000
_cell.angle_alpha   90.00
_cell.angle_beta   90.00
_cell.angle_gamma   90.00
#
_symmetry.space_group_name_H-M   'P 1'
#
loop_
_entity.id
_entity.type
_entity.pdbx_description
1 polymer ?
#
loop_
_entity_poly.entity_id
_entity_poly.type
_entity_poly.pdbx_seq_one_letter_code
_entity_poly.pdbx_strand_id
1 'polypeptide(L)'
;MPLLGRDLLSKLNAQIVFEKGNIQVQILEEKALEAQVLMLQEEAQENPEPKTIPEEILNAVTPLVWASGIPGRSHAAEPVNITLKPGARLVRQKQYPIKLEGRKGLEPIIEKFMVHGLLRECQSEYNTPILPVKKPHSNEYRLVQDLRAVNQIVQDVHPVVANPYTLLTAIKETDQWFTVLDLKDAFFCIPLEFESQKIFAYLPSSGKIQKLAERLNCVGPFFRKDLRIVQQSLEIN
;
A
#
# COMPACT_ATOMS: atom_id res chain seq x y z
N MET A 1 -0.06 -22.95 8.06
CA MET A 1 1.04 -23.48 7.24
C MET A 1 1.60 -22.33 6.44
N PRO A 2 2.87 -21.93 6.65
CA PRO A 2 3.53 -21.02 5.74
C PRO A 2 3.59 -21.70 4.37
N LEU A 3 3.08 -21.01 3.34
CA LEU A 3 3.19 -21.49 1.96
C LEU A 3 4.66 -21.45 1.60
N LEU A 4 5.28 -22.63 1.48
CA LEU A 4 6.65 -22.74 0.98
C LEU A 4 6.76 -21.98 -0.35
N GLY A 5 7.68 -21.01 -0.41
CA GLY A 5 7.90 -20.23 -1.61
C GLY A 5 8.37 -21.09 -2.78
N ARG A 6 8.10 -20.65 -4.01
CA ARG A 6 8.57 -21.27 -5.26
C ARG A 6 10.10 -21.50 -5.27
N ASP A 7 10.84 -20.55 -4.70
CA ASP A 7 12.30 -20.60 -4.61
C ASP A 7 12.79 -21.74 -3.70
N LEU A 8 12.09 -21.98 -2.58
CA LEU A 8 12.43 -23.02 -1.64
C LEU A 8 12.20 -24.42 -2.22
N LEU A 9 11.05 -24.64 -2.85
CA LEU A 9 10.74 -25.91 -3.51
C LEU A 9 11.72 -26.22 -4.65
N SER A 10 12.19 -25.19 -5.36
CA SER A 10 13.18 -25.34 -6.43
C SER A 10 14.56 -25.71 -5.89
N LYS A 11 15.02 -25.06 -4.80
CA LYS A 11 16.31 -25.39 -4.14
C LYS A 11 16.34 -26.79 -3.53
N LEU A 12 15.20 -27.24 -3.03
CA LEU A 12 15.02 -28.57 -2.45
C LEU A 12 14.73 -29.65 -3.51
N ASN A 13 14.64 -29.26 -4.78
CA ASN A 13 14.27 -30.13 -5.90
C ASN A 13 13.00 -30.95 -5.61
N ALA A 14 12.04 -30.29 -4.95
CA ALA A 14 10.84 -30.92 -4.43
C ALA A 14 9.88 -31.28 -5.57
N GLN A 15 9.40 -32.52 -5.59
CA GLN A 15 8.41 -32.99 -6.55
C GLN A 15 7.02 -32.93 -5.93
N ILE A 16 6.09 -32.28 -6.63
CA ILE A 16 4.68 -32.25 -6.21
C ILE A 16 3.96 -33.38 -6.93
N VAL A 17 3.52 -34.38 -6.18
CA VAL A 17 2.80 -35.55 -6.67
C VAL A 17 1.32 -35.43 -6.36
N PHE A 18 0.48 -35.68 -7.36
CA PHE A 18 -0.97 -35.67 -7.23
C PHE A 18 -1.49 -37.10 -7.30
N GLU A 19 -1.93 -37.64 -6.16
CA GLU A 19 -2.48 -39.00 -6.09
C GLU A 19 -3.87 -38.99 -5.47
N LYS A 20 -4.87 -39.52 -6.21
CA LYS A 20 -6.25 -39.73 -5.74
C LYS A 20 -6.89 -38.48 -5.09
N GLY A 21 -6.59 -37.30 -5.63
CA GLY A 21 -7.10 -36.02 -5.11
C GLY A 21 -6.31 -35.42 -3.94
N ASN A 22 -5.23 -36.07 -3.49
CA ASN A 22 -4.31 -35.55 -2.50
C ASN A 22 -3.05 -35.00 -3.18
N ILE A 23 -2.55 -33.88 -2.65
CA ILE A 23 -1.30 -33.25 -3.08
C ILE A 23 -0.23 -33.62 -2.05
N GLN A 24 0.84 -34.26 -2.49
CA GLN A 24 2.00 -34.59 -1.65
C GLN A 24 3.25 -33.94 -2.22
N VAL A 25 4.08 -33.36 -1.35
CA VAL A 25 5.38 -32.81 -1.72
C VAL A 25 6.44 -33.81 -1.29
N GLN A 26 7.13 -34.40 -2.26
CA GLN A 26 8.24 -35.31 -2.05
C GLN A 26 9.56 -34.54 -2.17
N ILE A 27 10.40 -34.65 -1.15
CA ILE A 27 11.77 -34.10 -1.14
C ILE A 27 12.70 -35.31 -1.03
N LEU A 28 13.81 -35.30 -1.76
CA LEU A 28 14.84 -36.33 -1.65
C LEU A 28 15.35 -36.39 -0.20
N GLU A 29 15.44 -37.59 0.39
CA GLU A 29 15.85 -37.76 1.80
C GLU A 29 17.20 -37.10 2.12
N GLU A 30 18.13 -37.11 1.17
CA GLU A 30 19.44 -36.47 1.29
C GLU A 30 19.35 -34.94 1.50
N LYS A 31 18.26 -34.31 1.04
CA LYS A 31 17.98 -32.88 1.20
C LYS A 31 17.06 -32.55 2.38
N ALA A 32 16.64 -33.55 3.17
CA ALA A 32 15.76 -33.32 4.31
C ALA A 32 16.41 -32.47 5.41
N LEU A 33 17.72 -32.66 5.64
CA LEU A 33 18.49 -31.83 6.58
C LEU A 33 18.65 -30.40 6.06
N GLU A 34 18.94 -30.26 4.76
CA GLU A 34 19.06 -28.96 4.07
C GLU A 34 17.73 -28.18 4.09
N ALA A 35 16.59 -28.89 3.92
CA ALA A 35 15.25 -28.34 4.08
C ALA A 35 15.00 -27.82 5.49
N GLN A 36 15.36 -28.59 6.53
CA GLN A 36 15.21 -28.15 7.93
C GLN A 36 16.08 -26.93 8.24
N VAL A 37 17.32 -26.90 7.75
CA VAL A 37 18.22 -25.76 7.93
C VAL A 37 17.70 -24.53 7.20
N LEU A 38 17.22 -24.65 5.95
CA LEU A 38 16.67 -23.51 5.22
C LEU A 38 15.39 -22.95 5.88
N MET A 39 14.51 -23.82 6.37
CA MET A 39 13.30 -23.39 7.06
C MET A 39 13.64 -22.63 8.36
N LEU A 40 14.64 -23.10 9.11
CA LEU A 40 15.15 -22.40 10.30
C LEU A 40 15.87 -21.08 9.94
N GLN A 41 16.57 -21.03 8.80
CA GLN A 41 17.21 -19.82 8.29
C GLN A 41 16.20 -18.78 7.80
N GLU A 42 15.10 -19.18 7.16
CA GLU A 42 14.02 -18.28 6.76
C GLU A 42 13.33 -17.66 7.99
N GLU A 43 13.07 -18.44 9.04
CA GLU A 43 12.55 -17.92 10.32
C GLU A 43 13.56 -16.95 10.99
N ALA A 44 14.86 -17.20 10.86
CA ALA A 44 15.91 -16.31 11.39
C ALA A 44 16.17 -15.06 10.51
N GLN A 45 15.78 -15.10 9.23
CA GLN A 45 15.92 -14.01 8.24
C GLN A 45 14.67 -13.15 8.10
N GLU A 46 13.75 -13.11 9.08
CA GLU A 46 12.66 -12.11 9.11
C GLU A 46 13.18 -10.66 9.29
N ASN A 47 14.49 -10.46 9.40
CA ASN A 47 15.11 -9.14 9.35
C ASN A 47 16.36 -9.16 8.45
N PRO A 48 16.23 -9.24 7.11
CA PRO A 48 17.38 -9.20 6.24
C PRO A 48 17.98 -7.79 6.31
N GLU A 49 19.29 -7.69 6.54
CA GLU A 49 20.00 -6.43 6.32
C GLU A 49 19.69 -5.92 4.90
N PRO A 50 19.46 -4.61 4.72
CA PRO A 50 19.06 -4.08 3.43
C PRO A 50 20.19 -4.34 2.42
N LYS A 51 19.91 -5.20 1.42
CA LYS A 51 20.81 -5.41 0.28
C LYS A 51 21.04 -4.05 -0.39
N THR A 52 22.24 -3.52 -0.28
CA THR A 52 22.62 -2.22 -0.84
C THR A 52 22.69 -2.32 -2.35
N ILE A 53 21.99 -1.40 -3.04
CA ILE A 53 22.01 -1.31 -4.49
C ILE A 53 23.42 -0.89 -4.94
N PRO A 54 24.05 -1.58 -5.91
CA PRO A 54 25.34 -1.18 -6.45
C PRO A 54 25.35 0.27 -6.91
N GLU A 55 26.42 1.00 -6.58
CA GLU A 55 26.54 2.45 -6.82
C GLU A 55 26.47 2.80 -8.32
N GLU A 56 26.95 1.91 -9.19
CA GLU A 56 26.85 2.02 -10.64
C GLU A 56 25.39 2.07 -11.12
N ILE A 57 24.51 1.25 -10.54
CA ILE A 57 23.07 1.25 -10.86
C ILE A 57 22.41 2.52 -10.33
N LEU A 58 22.82 2.96 -9.14
CA LEU A 58 22.29 4.18 -8.52
C LEU A 58 22.61 5.42 -9.36
N ASN A 59 23.83 5.48 -9.92
CA ASN A 59 24.31 6.59 -10.76
C ASN A 59 23.81 6.54 -12.20
N ALA A 60 23.44 5.35 -12.71
CA ALA A 60 22.86 5.19 -14.04
C ALA A 60 21.39 5.66 -14.12
N VAL A 61 20.70 5.77 -12.99
CA VAL A 61 19.30 6.18 -12.91
C VAL A 61 19.22 7.64 -12.47
N THR A 62 18.37 8.45 -13.12
CA THR A 62 18.20 9.86 -12.77
C THR A 62 17.83 10.00 -11.29
N PRO A 63 18.59 10.74 -10.46
CA PRO A 63 18.33 10.83 -9.02
C PRO A 63 16.90 11.27 -8.64
N LEU A 64 16.23 11.99 -9.55
CA LEU A 64 14.86 12.47 -9.39
C LEU A 64 13.81 11.34 -9.33
N VAL A 65 14.07 10.17 -9.93
CA VAL A 65 13.06 9.08 -9.98
C VAL A 65 13.04 8.22 -8.71
N TRP A 66 14.10 8.28 -7.89
CA TRP A 66 14.13 7.55 -6.64
C TRP A 66 13.21 8.17 -5.60
N ALA A 67 12.46 7.32 -4.90
CA ALA A 67 11.49 7.80 -3.95
C ALA A 67 12.16 8.57 -2.81
N SER A 68 11.83 9.85 -2.70
CA SER A 68 12.29 10.67 -1.61
C SER A 68 11.50 10.38 -0.32
N GLY A 69 11.81 11.12 0.75
CA GLY A 69 10.95 11.13 1.95
C GLY A 69 9.56 11.73 1.70
N ILE A 70 9.30 12.31 0.52
CA ILE A 70 8.09 13.03 0.16
C ILE A 70 7.42 12.29 -1.01
N PRO A 71 6.11 11.96 -0.92
CA PRO A 71 5.38 11.41 -2.05
C PRO A 71 5.42 12.35 -3.26
N GLY A 72 5.58 11.78 -4.45
CA GLY A 72 5.51 12.53 -5.71
C GLY A 72 4.09 13.03 -6.00
N ARG A 73 3.94 13.80 -7.08
CA ARG A 73 2.65 14.18 -7.65
C ARG A 73 2.67 13.90 -9.15
N SER A 74 1.73 13.11 -9.64
CA SER A 74 1.57 12.86 -11.06
C SER A 74 1.02 14.10 -11.75
N HIS A 75 1.68 14.52 -12.83
CA HIS A 75 1.23 15.63 -13.67
C HIS A 75 0.29 15.15 -14.78
N ALA A 76 0.32 13.86 -15.11
CA ALA A 76 -0.48 13.26 -16.18
C ALA A 76 -1.80 12.64 -15.67
N ALA A 77 -1.95 12.46 -14.36
CA ALA A 77 -3.16 11.87 -13.79
C ALA A 77 -4.24 12.94 -13.62
N GLU A 78 -5.41 12.68 -14.22
CA GLU A 78 -6.61 13.49 -13.98
C GLU A 78 -7.08 13.36 -12.53
N PRO A 79 -7.63 14.43 -11.92
CA PRO A 79 -8.21 14.37 -10.59
C PRO A 79 -9.32 13.34 -10.48
N VAL A 80 -9.27 12.55 -9.42
CA VAL A 80 -10.23 11.47 -9.20
C VAL A 80 -11.51 12.02 -8.61
N ASN A 81 -12.64 11.78 -9.28
CA ASN A 81 -13.97 12.12 -8.76
C ASN A 81 -14.61 10.90 -8.05
N ILE A 82 -15.12 11.11 -6.85
CA ILE A 82 -15.74 10.11 -6.00
C ILE A 82 -17.26 10.32 -5.96
N THR A 83 -17.98 9.48 -6.68
CA THR A 83 -19.45 9.53 -6.73
C THR A 83 -20.09 8.72 -5.60
N LEU A 84 -21.04 9.34 -4.88
CA LEU A 84 -21.83 8.67 -3.84
C LEU A 84 -23.04 7.95 -4.43
N LYS A 85 -23.48 6.88 -3.77
CA LYS A 85 -24.71 6.15 -4.11
C LYS A 85 -25.93 7.08 -3.94
N PRO A 86 -26.97 6.96 -4.78
CA PRO A 86 -28.22 7.70 -4.59
C PRO A 86 -28.79 7.46 -3.19
N GLY A 87 -29.14 8.54 -2.49
CA GLY A 87 -29.66 8.46 -1.11
C GLY A 87 -28.62 8.13 -0.04
N ALA A 88 -27.32 8.23 -0.35
CA ALA A 88 -26.24 8.08 0.62
C ALA A 88 -26.42 9.03 1.81
N ARG A 89 -26.27 8.48 3.02
CA ARG A 89 -26.25 9.28 4.26
C ARG A 89 -24.85 9.84 4.49
N LEU A 90 -24.79 11.06 4.99
CA LEU A 90 -23.55 11.72 5.41
C LEU A 90 -22.79 10.87 6.44
N VAL A 91 -21.48 10.68 6.22
CA VAL A 91 -20.61 9.93 7.15
C VAL A 91 -19.97 10.90 8.12
N ARG A 92 -20.47 10.92 9.36
CA ARG A 92 -19.92 11.72 10.46
C ARG A 92 -19.63 10.85 11.68
N GLN A 93 -18.56 10.09 11.61
CA GLN A 93 -18.13 9.21 12.70
C GLN A 93 -17.28 9.98 13.71
N LYS A 94 -17.44 9.71 15.01
CA LYS A 94 -16.59 10.34 16.04
C LYS A 94 -15.20 9.70 16.05
N GLN A 95 -14.18 10.50 16.34
CA GLN A 95 -12.82 10.01 16.54
C GLN A 95 -12.78 9.02 17.71
N TYR A 96 -12.23 7.83 17.49
CA TYR A 96 -12.01 6.86 18.56
C TYR A 96 -11.03 7.41 19.61
N PRO A 97 -11.14 7.00 20.88
CA PRO A 97 -10.14 7.33 21.89
C PRO A 97 -8.75 6.83 21.48
N ILE A 98 -7.82 7.75 21.27
CA ILE A 98 -6.41 7.43 20.96
C ILE A 98 -5.55 7.66 22.20
N LYS A 99 -4.70 6.68 22.54
CA LYS A 99 -3.70 6.77 23.61
C LYS A 99 -2.69 7.90 23.34
N LEU A 100 -2.11 8.48 24.40
CA LEU A 100 -1.17 9.60 24.29
C LEU A 100 0.03 9.28 23.38
N GLU A 101 0.59 8.08 23.49
CA GLU A 101 1.70 7.61 22.65
C GLU A 101 1.34 7.63 21.16
N GLY A 102 0.15 7.14 20.81
CA GLY A 102 -0.34 7.17 19.44
C GLY A 102 -0.55 8.59 18.92
N ARG A 103 -1.04 9.52 19.76
CA ARG A 103 -1.16 10.94 19.37
C ARG A 103 0.20 11.57 19.08
N LYS A 104 1.18 11.37 19.96
CA LYS A 104 2.55 11.86 19.78
C LYS A 104 3.21 11.24 18.55
N GLY A 105 2.94 9.97 18.27
CA GLY A 105 3.44 9.28 17.08
C GLY A 105 2.84 9.81 15.77
N LEU A 106 1.59 10.28 15.78
CA LEU A 106 0.92 10.83 14.60
C LEU A 106 1.24 12.31 14.35
N GLU A 107 1.60 13.07 15.38
CA GLU A 107 1.92 14.50 15.27
C GLU A 107 2.95 14.84 14.19
N PRO A 108 4.16 14.23 14.16
CA PRO A 108 5.15 14.54 13.11
C PRO A 108 4.71 14.09 11.72
N ILE A 109 3.85 13.07 11.62
CA ILE A 109 3.33 12.58 10.34
C ILE A 109 2.33 13.60 9.76
N ILE A 110 1.43 14.11 10.61
CA ILE A 110 0.43 15.11 10.20
C ILE A 110 1.12 16.42 9.86
N GLU A 111 2.06 16.90 10.70
CA GLU A 111 2.84 18.12 10.42
C GLU A 111 3.57 18.02 9.07
N LYS A 112 4.24 16.88 8.81
CA LYS A 112 4.89 16.61 7.53
C LYS A 112 3.91 16.65 6.35
N PHE A 113 2.75 16.03 6.48
CA PHE A 113 1.74 16.03 5.41
C PHE A 113 1.14 17.41 5.15
N MET A 114 1.00 18.26 6.18
CA MET A 114 0.58 19.66 6.01
C MET A 114 1.63 20.48 5.26
N VAL A 115 2.91 20.37 5.66
CA VAL A 115 4.03 21.11 5.04
C VAL A 115 4.19 20.73 3.56
N HIS A 116 4.00 19.46 3.22
CA HIS A 116 4.10 18.98 1.83
C HIS A 116 2.81 19.15 1.02
N GLY A 117 1.76 19.78 1.57
CA GLY A 117 0.51 20.00 0.84
C GLY A 117 -0.24 18.71 0.49
N LEU A 118 -0.09 17.67 1.31
CA LEU A 118 -0.89 16.43 1.21
C LEU A 118 -2.19 16.52 2.02
N LEU A 119 -2.19 17.37 3.06
CA LEU A 119 -3.35 17.70 3.88
C LEU A 119 -3.61 19.20 3.88
N ARG A 120 -4.87 19.58 4.07
CA ARG A 120 -5.30 20.97 4.25
C ARG A 120 -6.34 21.07 5.36
N GLU A 121 -6.28 22.14 6.15
CA GLU A 121 -7.38 22.45 7.08
C GLU A 121 -8.66 22.73 6.30
N CYS A 122 -9.78 22.16 6.75
CA CYS A 122 -11.06 22.29 6.08
C CYS A 122 -12.21 22.43 7.10
N GLN A 123 -13.37 22.83 6.59
CA GLN A 123 -14.65 22.67 7.27
C GLN A 123 -15.45 21.65 6.45
N SER A 124 -15.55 20.43 6.95
CA SER A 124 -16.29 19.35 6.30
C SER A 124 -17.44 18.88 7.18
N GLU A 125 -18.55 18.54 6.53
CA GLU A 125 -19.67 17.85 7.18
C GLU A 125 -19.38 16.37 7.40
N TYR A 126 -18.39 15.83 6.68
CA TYR A 126 -17.90 14.47 6.84
C TYR A 126 -16.85 14.40 7.94
N ASN A 127 -16.79 13.25 8.61
CA ASN A 127 -15.69 12.93 9.49
C ASN A 127 -15.49 11.42 9.54
N THR A 128 -14.23 11.00 9.38
CA THR A 128 -13.80 9.60 9.51
C THR A 128 -12.72 9.51 10.59
N PRO A 129 -12.71 8.45 11.41
CA PRO A 129 -11.73 8.34 12.48
C PRO A 129 -10.38 7.86 11.93
N ILE A 130 -9.31 8.32 12.56
CA ILE A 130 -7.94 7.85 12.31
C ILE A 130 -7.49 6.89 13.42
N LEU A 131 -6.54 6.02 13.07
CA LEU A 131 -5.98 4.97 13.89
C LEU A 131 -4.46 5.03 13.79
N PRO A 132 -3.73 5.23 14.91
CA PRO A 132 -2.29 5.05 14.94
C PRO A 132 -1.95 3.57 14.93
N VAL A 133 -1.18 3.14 13.93
CA VAL A 133 -0.66 1.77 13.85
C VAL A 133 0.85 1.80 13.99
N LYS A 134 1.38 1.18 15.05
CA LYS A 134 2.82 1.07 15.24
C LYS A 134 3.40 0.09 14.23
N LYS A 135 4.50 0.44 13.56
CA LYS A 135 5.19 -0.49 12.67
C LYS A 135 5.82 -1.63 13.51
N PRO A 136 5.76 -2.89 13.05
CA PRO A 136 6.51 -3.97 13.69
C PRO A 136 7.99 -3.59 13.79
N HIS A 137 8.61 -3.93 14.93
CA HIS A 137 10.05 -3.75 15.16
C HIS A 137 10.58 -2.30 15.06
N SER A 138 9.72 -1.27 15.04
CA SER A 138 10.14 0.13 15.06
C SER A 138 9.29 0.99 15.99
N ASN A 139 9.82 2.15 16.38
CA ASN A 139 9.07 3.17 17.15
C ASN A 139 8.26 4.13 16.26
N GLU A 140 8.17 3.84 14.97
CA GLU A 140 7.42 4.66 14.02
C GLU A 140 5.94 4.26 13.99
N TYR A 141 5.11 5.26 13.72
CA TYR A 141 3.67 5.09 13.54
C TYR A 141 3.27 5.24 12.08
N ARG A 142 2.11 4.69 11.74
CA ARG A 142 1.39 4.89 10.49
C ARG A 142 0.04 5.51 10.82
N LEU A 143 -0.35 6.52 10.04
CA LEU A 143 -1.69 7.06 10.06
C LEU A 143 -2.58 6.18 9.19
N VAL A 144 -3.52 5.48 9.81
CA VAL A 144 -4.55 4.70 9.10
C VAL A 144 -5.89 5.40 9.28
N GLN A 145 -6.64 5.56 8.19
CA GLN A 145 -7.96 6.17 8.22
C GLN A 145 -9.02 5.06 8.05
N ASP A 146 -10.03 5.05 8.91
CA ASP A 146 -11.11 4.08 8.84
C ASP A 146 -12.15 4.54 7.81
N LEU A 147 -12.04 3.99 6.60
CA LEU A 147 -12.90 4.34 5.47
C LEU A 147 -14.07 3.38 5.27
N ARG A 148 -14.37 2.51 6.25
CA ARG A 148 -15.42 1.49 6.10
C ARG A 148 -16.79 2.07 5.79
N ALA A 149 -17.21 3.13 6.49
CA ALA A 149 -18.50 3.78 6.23
C ALA A 149 -18.51 4.55 4.90
N VAL A 150 -17.40 5.22 4.56
CA VAL A 150 -17.26 5.88 3.25
C VAL A 150 -17.38 4.84 2.13
N ASN A 151 -16.66 3.72 2.24
CA ASN A 151 -16.71 2.63 1.26
C ASN A 151 -18.14 2.07 1.04
N GLN A 152 -19.02 2.10 2.05
CA GLN A 152 -20.39 1.62 1.91
C GLN A 152 -21.27 2.57 1.08
N ILE A 153 -21.05 3.88 1.21
CA ILE A 153 -21.87 4.91 0.57
C ILE A 153 -21.36 5.33 -0.80
N VAL A 154 -20.12 5.02 -1.16
CA VAL A 154 -19.56 5.40 -2.47
C VAL A 154 -19.97 4.37 -3.53
N GLN A 155 -20.41 4.84 -4.70
CA GLN A 155 -20.87 3.99 -5.81
C GLN A 155 -19.80 3.00 -6.26
N ASP A 156 -20.13 1.71 -6.27
CA ASP A 156 -19.17 0.66 -6.61
C ASP A 156 -18.65 0.81 -8.04
N VAL A 157 -17.36 0.54 -8.20
CA VAL A 157 -16.63 0.68 -9.46
C VAL A 157 -16.04 -0.69 -9.77
N HIS A 158 -16.25 -1.20 -10.98
CA HIS A 158 -15.77 -2.53 -11.37
C HIS A 158 -14.23 -2.55 -11.36
N PRO A 159 -13.57 -3.52 -10.69
CA PRO A 159 -12.12 -3.63 -10.72
C PRO A 159 -11.66 -3.98 -12.14
N VAL A 160 -10.77 -3.17 -12.70
CA VAL A 160 -10.18 -3.39 -14.04
C VAL A 160 -8.77 -4.00 -13.93
N VAL A 161 -8.39 -4.47 -12.73
CA VAL A 161 -7.06 -5.03 -12.50
C VAL A 161 -6.99 -6.43 -13.08
N ALA A 162 -6.18 -6.58 -14.12
CA ALA A 162 -5.88 -7.88 -14.71
C ALA A 162 -5.23 -8.79 -13.65
N ASN A 163 -5.59 -10.06 -13.68
CA ASN A 163 -4.97 -11.05 -12.81
C ASN A 163 -3.44 -11.09 -13.10
N PRO A 164 -2.57 -11.07 -12.06
CA PRO A 164 -1.12 -11.16 -12.25
C PRO A 164 -0.68 -12.29 -13.18
N TYR A 165 -1.35 -13.45 -13.13
CA TYR A 165 -1.05 -14.58 -14.03
C TYR A 165 -1.34 -14.24 -15.50
N THR A 166 -2.43 -13.50 -15.77
CA THR A 166 -2.74 -13.03 -17.13
C THR A 166 -1.70 -12.01 -17.59
N LEU A 167 -1.27 -11.08 -16.72
CA LEU A 167 -0.22 -10.12 -17.07
C LEU A 167 1.11 -10.81 -17.44
N LEU A 168 1.46 -11.88 -16.72
CA LEU A 168 2.68 -12.65 -17.00
C LEU A 168 2.63 -13.37 -18.36
N THR A 169 1.45 -13.68 -18.90
CA THR A 169 1.35 -14.27 -20.26
C THR A 169 1.73 -13.31 -21.39
N ALA A 170 1.82 -11.99 -21.10
CA ALA A 170 2.29 -11.01 -22.07
C ALA A 170 3.82 -11.03 -22.24
N ILE A 171 4.55 -11.68 -21.33
CA ILE A 171 6.00 -11.83 -21.40
C ILE A 171 6.33 -12.94 -22.41
N LYS A 172 7.22 -12.65 -23.36
CA LYS A 172 7.62 -13.61 -24.38
C LYS A 172 8.81 -14.42 -23.89
N GLU A 173 8.95 -15.64 -24.40
CA GLU A 173 10.12 -16.49 -24.14
C GLU A 173 11.44 -15.86 -24.63
N THR A 174 11.35 -14.91 -25.58
CA THR A 174 12.50 -14.17 -26.11
C THR A 174 13.01 -13.09 -25.17
N ASP A 175 12.23 -12.69 -24.17
CA ASP A 175 12.61 -11.63 -23.24
C ASP A 175 13.53 -12.22 -22.17
N GLN A 176 14.81 -11.83 -22.19
CA GLN A 176 15.85 -12.45 -21.34
C GLN A 176 16.19 -11.64 -20.09
N TRP A 177 15.89 -10.34 -20.08
CA TRP A 177 16.27 -9.41 -19.02
C TRP A 177 15.05 -8.63 -18.55
N PHE A 178 14.85 -8.57 -17.24
CA PHE A 178 13.70 -7.94 -16.62
C PHE A 178 14.13 -6.94 -15.55
N THR A 179 13.40 -5.83 -15.47
CA THR A 179 13.53 -4.84 -14.41
C THR A 179 12.19 -4.68 -13.72
N VAL A 180 12.17 -4.79 -12.39
CA VAL A 180 10.96 -4.60 -11.59
C VAL A 180 11.08 -3.29 -10.83
N LEU A 181 10.07 -2.43 -10.95
CA LEU A 181 9.97 -1.17 -10.23
C LEU A 181 8.75 -1.22 -9.32
N ASP A 182 8.95 -0.90 -8.05
CA ASP A 182 7.87 -0.71 -7.09
C ASP A 182 7.73 0.77 -6.75
N LEU A 183 6.52 1.30 -6.93
CA LEU A 183 6.23 2.72 -6.72
C LEU A 183 5.89 2.96 -5.25
N LYS A 184 6.82 3.56 -4.52
CA LYS A 184 6.59 3.96 -3.13
C LYS A 184 5.49 5.03 -3.06
N ASP A 185 4.54 4.84 -2.13
CA ASP A 185 3.51 5.83 -1.81
C ASP A 185 2.63 6.24 -3.02
N ALA A 186 2.49 5.36 -4.02
CA ALA A 186 1.82 5.63 -5.31
C ALA A 186 0.41 6.25 -5.17
N PHE A 187 -0.35 5.87 -4.14
CA PHE A 187 -1.68 6.43 -3.88
C PHE A 187 -1.64 7.93 -3.58
N PHE A 188 -0.58 8.46 -2.98
CA PHE A 188 -0.45 9.88 -2.70
C PHE A 188 -0.08 10.72 -3.93
N CYS A 189 0.29 10.06 -5.04
CA CYS A 189 0.70 10.74 -6.27
C CYS A 189 -0.47 11.20 -7.14
N ILE A 190 -1.68 10.68 -6.93
CA ILE A 190 -2.84 10.95 -7.79
C ILE A 190 -3.69 12.05 -7.15
N PRO A 191 -4.04 13.13 -7.85
CA PRO A 191 -4.85 14.20 -7.27
C PRO A 191 -6.31 13.76 -7.06
N LEU A 192 -6.97 14.34 -6.06
CA LEU A 192 -8.39 14.13 -5.79
C LEU A 192 -9.18 15.38 -6.18
N GLU A 193 -10.34 15.20 -6.81
CA GLU A 193 -11.25 16.30 -7.20
C GLU A 193 -11.69 17.10 -5.97
N PHE A 194 -11.77 18.44 -6.07
CA PHE A 194 -11.99 19.33 -4.93
C PHE A 194 -13.22 18.95 -4.09
N GLU A 195 -14.35 18.64 -4.73
CA GLU A 195 -15.57 18.24 -4.01
C GLU A 195 -15.47 16.86 -3.36
N SER A 196 -14.59 15.99 -3.86
CA SER A 196 -14.35 14.67 -3.29
C SER A 196 -13.42 14.70 -2.07
N GLN A 197 -12.60 15.74 -1.92
CA GLN A 197 -11.64 15.90 -0.80
C GLN A 197 -12.36 15.88 0.55
N LYS A 198 -13.50 16.57 0.64
CA LYS A 198 -14.30 16.70 1.87
C LYS A 198 -14.77 15.35 2.42
N ILE A 199 -15.01 14.35 1.56
CA ILE A 199 -15.48 13.00 1.95
C ILE A 199 -14.47 12.30 2.87
N PHE A 200 -13.18 12.60 2.68
CA PHE A 200 -12.07 11.99 3.43
C PHE A 200 -11.56 12.89 4.55
N ALA A 201 -12.37 13.86 5.00
CA ALA A 201 -12.03 14.67 6.14
C ALA A 201 -11.95 13.80 7.42
N TYR A 202 -10.98 14.14 8.27
CA TYR A 202 -10.85 13.58 9.61
C TYR A 202 -10.41 14.65 10.60
N LEU A 203 -10.71 14.42 11.87
CA LEU A 203 -10.23 15.27 12.94
C LEU A 203 -8.86 14.77 13.43
N PRO A 204 -7.75 15.45 13.12
CA PRO A 204 -6.47 15.13 13.71
C PRO A 204 -6.57 15.31 15.23
N SER A 205 -6.37 14.24 15.98
CA SER A 205 -6.37 14.27 17.44
C SER A 205 -4.98 14.68 17.97
N SER A 206 -4.40 15.76 17.46
CA SER A 206 -3.15 16.34 17.93
C SER A 206 -3.43 17.64 18.68
N GLY A 207 -2.64 17.95 19.71
CA GLY A 207 -2.91 19.09 20.60
C GLY A 207 -2.82 20.46 19.92
N LYS A 208 -2.17 20.55 18.75
CA LYS A 208 -1.95 21.78 17.99
C LYS A 208 -2.97 22.02 16.87
N ILE A 209 -3.55 20.95 16.29
CA ILE A 209 -4.48 21.06 15.16
C ILE A 209 -5.85 20.59 15.65
N GLN A 210 -6.74 21.55 15.91
CA GLN A 210 -8.10 21.30 16.40
C GLN A 210 -9.17 21.34 15.30
N LYS A 211 -8.75 21.54 14.04
CA LYS A 211 -9.64 21.61 12.88
C LYS A 211 -9.57 20.34 12.05
N LEU A 212 -10.65 20.05 11.33
CA LEU A 212 -10.68 18.94 10.37
C LEU A 212 -9.61 19.16 9.31
N ALA A 213 -8.94 18.07 8.92
CA ALA A 213 -8.04 18.04 7.80
C ALA A 213 -8.64 17.16 6.70
N GLU A 214 -8.59 17.63 5.46
CA GLU A 214 -8.94 16.84 4.28
C GLU A 214 -7.68 16.47 3.49
N ARG A 215 -7.76 15.37 2.76
CA ARG A 215 -6.70 14.93 1.85
C ARG A 215 -6.80 15.69 0.53
N LEU A 216 -5.67 16.21 0.06
CA LEU A 216 -5.57 16.90 -1.23
C LEU A 216 -5.30 15.92 -2.40
N ASN A 217 -4.57 14.84 -2.10
CA ASN A 217 -4.29 13.76 -3.03
C ASN A 217 -4.99 12.47 -2.60
N CYS A 218 -4.97 11.47 -3.48
CA CYS A 218 -5.79 10.27 -3.48
C CYS A 218 -5.74 9.50 -2.14
N VAL A 219 -6.76 8.68 -2.02
CA VAL A 219 -7.27 8.11 -0.80
C VAL A 219 -6.21 7.25 -0.11
N GLY A 220 -6.20 7.32 1.23
CA GLY A 220 -5.28 6.48 2.01
C GLY A 220 -5.52 5.00 1.73
N PRO A 221 -4.55 4.11 2.06
CA PRO A 221 -4.39 2.72 1.54
C PRO A 221 -5.51 1.70 1.85
N PHE A 222 -6.75 2.12 2.04
CA PHE A 222 -7.91 1.31 2.45
C PHE A 222 -9.21 1.74 1.76
N PHE A 223 -9.16 2.61 0.76
CA PHE A 223 -10.31 2.85 -0.09
C PHE A 223 -10.35 1.80 -1.18
N ARG A 224 -11.49 1.10 -1.26
CA ARG A 224 -11.60 -0.14 -2.06
C ARG A 224 -11.33 0.04 -3.56
N LYS A 225 -11.25 1.29 -4.04
CA LYS A 225 -11.13 1.64 -5.47
C LYS A 225 -9.75 2.19 -5.83
N ASP A 226 -8.86 2.34 -4.84
CA ASP A 226 -7.53 2.92 -5.01
C ASP A 226 -6.70 2.19 -6.08
N LEU A 227 -6.77 0.85 -6.12
CA LEU A 227 -6.03 0.04 -7.08
C LEU A 227 -6.44 0.30 -8.54
N ARG A 228 -7.74 0.48 -8.80
CA ARG A 228 -8.21 0.81 -10.15
C ARG A 228 -7.77 2.21 -10.54
N ILE A 229 -7.92 3.17 -9.62
CA ILE A 229 -7.54 4.57 -9.84
C ILE A 229 -6.06 4.65 -10.22
N VAL A 230 -5.19 3.97 -9.45
CA VAL A 230 -3.77 3.92 -9.73
C VAL A 230 -3.47 3.30 -11.08
N GLN A 231 -4.11 2.18 -11.43
CA GLN A 231 -3.92 1.56 -12.74
C GLN A 231 -4.34 2.49 -13.90
N GLN A 232 -5.55 3.08 -13.84
CA GLN A 232 -6.02 3.99 -14.89
C GLN A 232 -5.17 5.25 -15.02
N SER A 233 -4.59 5.73 -13.92
CA SER A 233 -3.66 6.88 -13.95
C SER A 233 -2.24 6.54 -14.42
N LEU A 234 -1.86 5.25 -14.41
CA LEU A 234 -0.56 4.76 -14.89
C LEU A 234 -0.63 4.18 -16.31
N GLU A 235 -1.81 3.81 -16.80
CA GLU A 235 -2.06 3.48 -18.21
C GLU A 235 -1.91 4.75 -19.05
N ILE A 236 -0.67 5.05 -19.44
CA ILE A 236 -0.34 6.08 -20.42
C ILE A 236 -0.78 5.55 -21.80
N ASN A 237 -1.68 6.27 -22.48
CA ASN A 237 -1.99 6.06 -23.90
C ASN A 237 -0.78 6.42 -24.78
#